data_AF-A0A178WE69-F1
#
_entry.id   AF-A0A178WE69-F1
#
_cell.length_a   1.000
_cell.length_b   1.000
_cell.length_c   1.000
_cell.angle_alpha   90.00
_cell.angle_beta   90.00
_cell.angle_gamma   90.00
#
_symmetry.space_group_name_H-M   'P 1'
#
loop_
_entity.id
_entity.type
_entity.pdbx_description
1 polymer ?
#
loop_
_entity_poly.entity_id
_entity_poly.type
_entity_poly.pdbx_seq_one_letter_code
_entity_poly.pdbx_strand_id
1 'polypeptide(L)'
;MYHLLIIITTLSFSSINITFAVDEAFPSIPTTFSVATKQHYDVKPIHHEVYDGERKIYDISHQYTPELPVWESSEGLGNFLRLAVSMKNGSDANISKMELSVHSGTHVDAPGHFHDHYYESGFDTDSLDLQILNGPALLVDVPRDKNISAEVMKSLHIPRGIRRVLFKTLNTDRRLMFKKEFDSSFVGFMVDGAKWLVENTDIKLVGLDYLSFAAYDEAPATHRFILERRVSISITIRLSTI
;
A
#
# COMPACT_ATOMS: atom_id res chain seq x y z
N MET A 1 24.09 4.40 38.26
CA MET A 1 23.71 2.98 38.37
C MET A 1 24.16 2.29 37.09
N TYR A 2 25.16 1.42 37.17
CA TYR A 2 25.67 0.66 36.02
C TYR A 2 25.14 -0.77 36.13
N HIS A 3 24.59 -1.30 35.04
CA HIS A 3 24.19 -2.71 34.95
C HIS A 3 25.33 -3.51 34.31
N LEU A 4 25.84 -4.50 35.04
CA LEU A 4 26.78 -5.51 34.58
C LEU A 4 26.00 -6.58 33.81
N LEU A 5 26.30 -6.75 32.52
CA LEU A 5 25.75 -7.83 31.69
C LEU A 5 26.80 -8.94 31.58
N ILE A 6 26.57 -10.08 32.24
CA ILE A 6 27.37 -11.29 32.07
C ILE A 6 26.64 -12.19 31.06
N ILE A 7 27.23 -12.38 29.88
CA ILE A 7 26.75 -13.36 28.90
C ILE A 7 27.53 -14.66 29.15
N ILE A 8 26.83 -15.68 29.65
CA ILE A 8 27.35 -17.06 29.72
C ILE A 8 26.84 -17.77 28.45
N THR A 9 27.74 -18.05 27.51
CA THR A 9 27.45 -18.91 26.35
C THR A 9 27.76 -20.36 26.69
N THR A 10 26.72 -21.17 26.93
CA THR A 10 26.84 -22.63 26.86
C THR A 10 26.57 -23.07 25.43
N LEU A 11 27.62 -23.54 24.73
CA LEU A 11 27.51 -24.17 23.41
C LEU A 11 26.96 -25.59 23.57
N SER A 12 25.67 -25.79 23.27
CA SER A 12 25.12 -27.11 22.96
C SER A 12 25.19 -27.34 21.46
N PHE A 13 26.01 -28.29 21.02
CA PHE A 13 26.01 -28.75 19.63
C PHE A 13 24.78 -29.63 19.39
N SER A 14 23.74 -29.03 18.80
CA SER A 14 22.66 -29.76 18.15
C SER A 14 22.98 -29.82 16.66
N SER A 15 23.24 -31.00 16.12
CA SER A 15 23.39 -31.22 14.69
C SER A 15 22.06 -30.97 13.99
N ILE A 16 21.87 -29.75 13.48
CA ILE A 16 20.76 -29.39 12.60
C ILE A 16 21.13 -29.85 11.19
N ASN A 17 20.39 -30.83 10.68
CA ASN A 17 20.37 -31.10 9.25
C ASN A 17 19.70 -29.90 8.56
N ILE A 18 20.52 -29.00 8.00
CA ILE A 18 20.02 -27.92 7.16
C ILE A 18 19.74 -28.52 5.78
N THR A 19 18.49 -28.86 5.53
CA THR A 19 17.99 -29.04 4.17
C THR A 19 17.87 -27.65 3.56
N PHE A 20 18.76 -27.29 2.65
CA PHE A 20 18.57 -26.09 1.82
C PHE A 20 17.40 -26.37 0.88
N ALA A 21 16.21 -25.87 1.22
CA ALA A 21 15.21 -25.61 0.20
C ALA A 21 15.79 -24.50 -0.68
N VAL A 22 16.10 -24.84 -1.92
CA VAL A 22 16.49 -23.87 -2.93
C VAL A 22 15.22 -23.10 -3.27
N ASP A 23 14.98 -22.02 -2.55
CA ASP A 23 13.94 -21.06 -2.92
C ASP A 23 14.49 -20.30 -4.13
N GLU A 24 14.26 -20.83 -5.33
CA GLU A 24 14.69 -20.15 -6.54
C GLU A 24 13.95 -18.82 -6.61
N ALA A 25 14.71 -17.71 -6.61
CA ALA A 25 14.17 -16.36 -6.72
C ALA A 25 13.32 -16.15 -8.00
N PHE A 26 13.40 -17.08 -8.96
CA PHE A 26 12.62 -17.11 -10.19
C PHE A 26 12.28 -18.57 -10.53
N PRO A 27 11.07 -18.87 -11.05
CA PRO A 27 10.72 -20.23 -11.45
C PRO A 27 11.64 -20.74 -12.57
N SER A 28 12.25 -21.92 -12.38
CA SER A 28 13.07 -22.60 -13.39
C SER A 28 12.23 -23.08 -14.58
N ILE A 29 12.75 -22.83 -15.79
CA ILE A 29 12.19 -23.39 -17.03
C ILE A 29 12.69 -24.84 -17.17
N PRO A 30 11.81 -25.84 -17.42
CA PRO A 30 12.24 -27.21 -17.65
C PRO A 30 13.10 -27.29 -18.91
N THR A 31 14.36 -27.69 -18.78
CA THR A 31 15.28 -27.88 -19.89
C THR A 31 15.09 -29.27 -20.50
N THR A 32 14.37 -29.35 -21.62
CA THR A 32 14.47 -30.49 -22.55
C THR A 32 15.29 -30.06 -23.77
N PHE A 33 16.40 -30.77 -24.00
CA PHE A 33 17.28 -30.57 -25.15
C PHE A 33 16.53 -30.86 -26.46
N SER A 34 16.43 -29.87 -27.36
CA SER A 34 16.32 -30.12 -28.80
C SER A 34 16.71 -28.89 -29.63
N VAL A 35 17.58 -29.15 -30.60
CA VAL A 35 17.99 -28.43 -31.82
C VAL A 35 17.56 -26.96 -32.00
N ALA A 36 18.59 -26.14 -32.22
CA ALA A 36 18.56 -24.71 -32.52
C ALA A 36 17.50 -24.29 -33.55
N THR A 37 16.38 -23.77 -33.05
CA THR A 37 15.64 -22.69 -33.67
C THR A 37 15.69 -21.53 -32.68
N LYS A 38 15.79 -20.26 -33.14
CA LYS A 38 15.62 -19.09 -32.28
C LYS A 38 14.19 -19.10 -31.73
N GLN A 39 13.94 -19.88 -30.69
CA GLN A 39 12.74 -19.78 -29.89
C GLN A 39 12.81 -18.43 -29.19
N HIS A 40 12.03 -17.47 -29.69
CA HIS A 40 11.56 -16.39 -28.85
C HIS A 40 10.71 -17.05 -27.77
N TYR A 41 11.31 -17.37 -26.63
CA TYR A 41 10.56 -17.72 -25.43
C TYR A 41 9.68 -16.50 -25.13
N ASP A 42 8.36 -16.67 -25.22
CA ASP A 42 7.37 -15.69 -24.77
C ASP A 42 7.41 -15.69 -23.24
N VAL A 43 8.47 -15.10 -22.67
CA VAL A 43 8.68 -14.97 -21.24
C VAL A 43 7.69 -13.92 -20.74
N LYS A 44 6.55 -14.39 -20.23
CA LYS A 44 5.58 -13.55 -19.53
C LYS A 44 5.77 -13.69 -18.03
N PRO A 45 5.89 -12.58 -17.28
CA PRO A 45 5.90 -12.64 -15.84
C PRO A 45 4.56 -13.18 -15.34
N ILE A 46 4.60 -14.07 -14.35
CA ILE A 46 3.41 -14.50 -13.61
C ILE A 46 3.21 -13.52 -12.47
N HIS A 47 2.06 -12.86 -12.41
CA HIS A 47 1.69 -11.98 -11.31
C HIS A 47 0.81 -12.76 -10.33
N HIS A 48 1.31 -12.96 -9.11
CA HIS A 48 0.57 -13.58 -8.03
C HIS A 48 0.02 -12.50 -7.10
N GLU A 49 -1.29 -12.48 -6.88
CA GLU A 49 -1.92 -11.59 -5.90
C GLU A 49 -2.00 -12.21 -4.50
N VAL A 50 -1.91 -13.54 -4.45
CA VAL A 50 -1.87 -14.32 -3.20
C VAL A 50 -0.72 -15.31 -3.32
N TYR A 51 0.12 -15.34 -2.28
CA TYR A 51 1.21 -16.28 -2.14
C TYR A 51 0.88 -17.25 -1.04
N ASP A 52 0.86 -18.54 -1.37
CA ASP A 52 0.64 -19.63 -0.42
C ASP A 52 1.97 -20.05 0.23
N GLY A 53 1.91 -20.46 1.50
CA GLY A 53 3.08 -20.82 2.32
C GLY A 53 2.64 -21.18 3.75
N GLU A 54 3.53 -21.07 4.74
CA GLU A 54 3.15 -21.26 6.16
C GLU A 54 2.08 -20.26 6.62
N ARG A 55 2.02 -19.10 5.97
CA ARG A 55 0.94 -18.11 6.07
C ARG A 55 0.66 -17.55 4.68
N LYS A 56 -0.60 -17.21 4.40
CA LYS A 56 -0.98 -16.52 3.17
C LYS A 56 -0.49 -15.08 3.19
N ILE A 57 0.13 -14.64 2.10
CA ILE A 57 0.48 -13.24 1.87
C ILE A 57 -0.44 -12.72 0.77
N TYR A 58 -1.14 -11.63 1.05
CA TYR A 58 -2.00 -10.94 0.10
C TYR A 58 -1.29 -9.67 -0.37
N ASP A 59 -1.09 -9.54 -1.67
CA ASP A 59 -0.63 -8.29 -2.25
C ASP A 59 -1.81 -7.31 -2.35
N ILE A 60 -1.78 -6.31 -1.49
CA ILE A 60 -2.76 -5.22 -1.43
C ILE A 60 -2.25 -3.95 -2.13
N SER A 61 -1.33 -4.10 -3.08
CA SER A 61 -0.80 -3.00 -3.88
C SER A 61 -1.50 -2.92 -5.24
N HIS A 62 -1.71 -1.71 -5.73
CA HIS A 62 -2.15 -1.51 -7.11
C HIS A 62 -0.96 -1.65 -8.07
N GLN A 63 -1.16 -2.44 -9.13
CA GLN A 63 -0.24 -2.45 -10.27
C GLN A 63 -0.28 -1.09 -10.96
N TYR A 64 0.90 -0.55 -11.25
CA TYR A 64 1.01 0.69 -12.03
C TYR A 64 0.89 0.38 -13.51
N THR A 65 -0.16 0.90 -14.13
CA THR A 65 -0.43 0.81 -15.57
C THR A 65 -0.72 2.21 -16.11
N PRO A 66 -0.61 2.43 -17.44
CA PRO A 66 -1.01 3.70 -18.03
C PRO A 66 -2.48 4.08 -17.78
N GLU A 67 -3.32 3.10 -17.45
CA GLU A 67 -4.75 3.29 -17.18
C GLU A 67 -5.05 3.47 -15.68
N LEU A 68 -4.05 3.45 -14.80
CA LEU A 68 -4.28 3.67 -13.37
C LEU A 68 -4.89 5.07 -13.17
N PRO A 69 -6.00 5.22 -12.43
CA PRO A 69 -6.63 6.52 -12.28
C PRO A 69 -5.72 7.48 -11.53
N VAL A 70 -5.82 8.76 -11.88
CA VAL A 70 -5.09 9.86 -11.27
C VAL A 70 -6.10 10.88 -10.77
N TRP A 71 -5.81 11.52 -9.64
CA TRP A 71 -6.68 12.54 -9.04
C TRP A 71 -7.14 13.58 -10.08
N GLU A 72 -8.46 13.78 -10.19
CA GLU A 72 -9.09 14.75 -11.10
C GLU A 72 -8.67 14.62 -12.58
N SER A 73 -8.29 13.42 -13.03
CA SER A 73 -7.88 13.15 -14.41
C SER A 73 -8.82 12.16 -15.11
N SER A 74 -9.11 12.41 -16.39
CA SER A 74 -9.72 11.46 -17.31
C SER A 74 -8.69 10.59 -18.06
N GLU A 75 -7.40 10.95 -17.97
CA GLU A 75 -6.36 10.36 -18.81
C GLU A 75 -5.62 9.18 -18.16
N GLY A 76 -5.90 8.89 -16.90
CA GLY A 76 -5.11 7.93 -16.13
C GLY A 76 -3.66 8.37 -15.99
N LEU A 77 -2.79 7.44 -15.61
CA LEU A 77 -1.39 7.68 -15.32
C LEU A 77 -0.53 7.90 -16.57
N GLY A 78 -0.94 7.37 -17.72
CA GLY A 78 -0.28 7.58 -19.01
C GLY A 78 1.15 7.02 -19.05
N ASN A 79 2.05 7.74 -19.72
CA ASN A 79 3.44 7.30 -19.93
C ASN A 79 4.34 7.65 -18.73
N PHE A 80 4.17 6.92 -17.63
CA PHE A 80 4.96 7.12 -16.41
C PHE A 80 6.30 6.40 -16.39
N LEU A 81 6.48 5.36 -17.23
CA LEU A 81 7.68 4.52 -17.25
C LEU A 81 8.22 4.43 -18.68
N ARG A 82 9.48 4.84 -18.86
CA ARG A 82 10.14 4.80 -20.16
C ARG A 82 11.54 4.20 -20.06
N LEU A 83 11.94 3.47 -21.09
CA LEU A 83 13.29 2.95 -21.21
C LEU A 83 14.23 4.06 -21.68
N ALA A 84 15.15 4.51 -20.82
CA ALA A 84 16.12 5.56 -21.13
C ALA A 84 17.39 5.00 -21.78
N VAL A 85 17.81 3.80 -21.40
CA VAL A 85 18.95 3.07 -21.99
C VAL A 85 18.49 1.64 -22.29
N SER A 86 18.87 1.11 -23.45
CA SER A 86 18.35 -0.16 -23.97
C SER A 86 19.47 -1.10 -24.41
N MET A 87 19.42 -2.34 -23.95
CA MET A 87 20.33 -3.39 -24.40
C MET A 87 20.17 -3.69 -25.90
N LYS A 88 18.98 -3.46 -26.46
CA LYS A 88 18.76 -3.59 -27.91
C LYS A 88 19.59 -2.60 -28.72
N ASN A 89 20.04 -1.51 -28.09
CA ASN A 89 20.87 -0.48 -28.71
C ASN A 89 22.36 -0.65 -28.34
N GLY A 90 22.77 -1.84 -27.88
CA GLY A 90 24.17 -2.17 -27.60
C GLY A 90 24.67 -1.77 -26.20
N SER A 91 23.78 -1.37 -25.29
CA SER A 91 24.12 -1.17 -23.88
C SER A 91 24.16 -2.48 -23.10
N ASP A 92 24.94 -2.54 -22.02
CA ASP A 92 25.02 -3.73 -21.16
C ASP A 92 23.79 -3.93 -20.26
N ALA A 93 22.97 -2.89 -20.10
CA ALA A 93 21.78 -2.91 -19.23
C ALA A 93 20.62 -2.11 -19.83
N ASN A 94 19.40 -2.48 -19.40
CA ASN A 94 18.20 -1.70 -19.59
C ASN A 94 18.04 -0.75 -18.40
N ILE A 95 18.00 0.56 -18.63
CA ILE A 95 17.84 1.57 -17.59
C ILE A 95 16.54 2.33 -17.85
N SER A 96 15.58 2.20 -16.95
CA SER A 96 14.29 2.89 -17.04
C SER A 96 14.27 4.18 -16.23
N LYS A 97 13.44 5.12 -16.66
CA LYS A 97 13.07 6.33 -15.91
C LYS A 97 11.59 6.27 -15.59
N MET A 98 11.25 6.63 -14.36
CA MET A 98 9.89 6.67 -13.85
C MET A 98 9.56 8.10 -13.41
N GLU A 99 8.39 8.59 -13.80
CA GLU A 99 7.86 9.90 -13.44
C GLU A 99 6.36 9.78 -13.17
N LEU A 100 5.95 10.06 -11.93
CA LEU A 100 4.57 9.94 -11.47
C LEU A 100 4.34 10.81 -10.24
N SER A 101 3.07 11.13 -9.95
CA SER A 101 2.69 11.73 -8.67
C SER A 101 2.87 10.73 -7.55
N VAL A 102 3.43 11.16 -6.41
CA VAL A 102 3.58 10.31 -5.21
C VAL A 102 2.25 9.84 -4.61
N HIS A 103 1.11 10.42 -5.04
CA HIS A 103 -0.24 9.99 -4.69
C HIS A 103 -0.87 9.06 -5.73
N SER A 104 -0.07 8.47 -6.63
CA SER A 104 -0.56 7.50 -7.62
C SER A 104 -0.66 6.12 -6.98
N GLY A 105 -1.72 5.36 -7.29
CA GLY A 105 -1.84 3.97 -6.82
C GLY A 105 -1.84 3.81 -5.30
N THR A 106 -1.25 2.71 -4.83
CA THR A 106 -1.06 2.44 -3.40
C THR A 106 0.05 3.33 -2.85
N HIS A 107 -0.27 4.18 -1.88
CA HIS A 107 0.65 5.19 -1.32
C HIS A 107 0.27 5.57 0.11
N VAL A 108 1.17 6.26 0.81
CA VAL A 108 0.95 6.84 2.15
C VAL A 108 1.02 8.37 2.09
N ASP A 109 0.22 9.05 2.89
CA ASP A 109 0.32 10.51 3.01
C ASP A 109 1.19 10.92 4.19
N ALA A 110 2.09 11.87 3.94
CA ALA A 110 2.87 12.54 4.97
C ALA A 110 2.19 13.85 5.41
N PRO A 111 2.48 14.37 6.62
CA PRO A 111 1.85 15.59 7.12
C PRO A 111 2.02 16.80 6.20
N GLY A 112 3.16 16.93 5.51
CA GLY A 112 3.41 17.99 4.54
C GLY A 112 2.45 18.03 3.35
N HIS A 113 1.66 16.98 3.10
CA HIS A 113 0.69 16.94 2.00
C HIS A 113 -0.37 18.05 2.09
N PHE A 114 -0.84 18.38 3.31
CA PHE A 114 -1.88 19.40 3.53
C PHE A 114 -1.49 20.49 4.52
N HIS A 115 -0.24 20.50 4.98
CA HIS A 115 0.28 21.46 5.96
C HIS A 115 1.60 22.05 5.49
N ASP A 116 1.56 23.30 5.02
CA ASP A 116 2.70 23.99 4.42
C ASP A 116 3.91 24.08 5.36
N HIS A 117 3.68 24.48 6.62
CA HIS A 117 4.73 24.51 7.65
C HIS A 117 5.38 23.14 7.90
N TYR A 118 4.66 22.03 7.71
CA TYR A 118 5.22 20.69 7.80
C TYR A 118 6.01 20.31 6.55
N TYR A 119 5.57 20.74 5.37
CA TYR A 119 6.31 20.58 4.13
C TYR A 119 7.67 21.30 4.20
N GLU A 120 7.67 22.57 4.58
CA GLU A 120 8.91 23.35 4.74
C GLU A 120 9.86 22.76 5.80
N SER A 121 9.29 22.12 6.83
CA SER A 121 10.06 21.49 7.91
C SER A 121 10.51 20.06 7.59
N GLY A 122 10.23 19.53 6.39
CA GLY A 122 10.65 18.18 5.99
C GLY A 122 9.87 17.04 6.67
N PHE A 123 8.62 17.27 7.10
CA PHE A 123 7.74 16.19 7.56
C PHE A 123 7.12 15.44 6.38
N ASP A 124 8.00 14.73 5.68
CA ASP A 124 7.69 13.82 4.58
C ASP A 124 7.59 12.36 5.06
N THR A 125 7.56 11.41 4.11
CA THR A 125 7.40 9.98 4.40
C THR A 125 8.54 9.39 5.23
N ASP A 126 9.73 9.98 5.21
CA ASP A 126 10.89 9.47 5.97
C ASP A 126 10.73 9.75 7.47
N SER A 127 9.86 10.70 7.83
CA SER A 127 9.55 11.04 9.22
C SER A 127 8.47 10.16 9.86
N LEU A 128 7.86 9.24 9.10
CA LEU A 128 6.77 8.40 9.58
C LEU A 128 7.26 7.28 10.51
N ASP A 129 6.49 6.99 11.56
CA ASP A 129 6.82 5.91 12.49
C ASP A 129 6.55 4.53 11.86
N LEU A 130 7.61 3.78 11.58
CA LEU A 130 7.53 2.42 11.06
C LEU A 130 6.78 1.45 12.00
N GLN A 131 6.75 1.72 13.32
CA GLN A 131 5.96 0.97 14.30
C GLN A 131 4.47 1.30 14.23
N ILE A 132 4.05 2.30 13.45
CA ILE A 132 2.65 2.54 13.04
C ILE A 132 2.39 1.86 11.70
N LEU A 133 3.34 1.84 10.77
CA LEU A 133 3.17 1.21 9.45
C LEU A 133 3.18 -0.33 9.50
N ASN A 134 3.86 -0.94 10.47
CA ASN A 134 4.06 -2.40 10.53
C ASN A 134 3.41 -3.04 11.76
N GLY A 135 2.49 -3.98 11.53
CA GLY A 135 1.91 -4.80 12.60
C GLY A 135 0.49 -5.28 12.29
N PRO A 136 -0.19 -5.90 13.27
CA PRO A 136 -1.55 -6.39 13.10
C PRO A 136 -2.51 -5.27 12.68
N ALA A 137 -3.39 -5.59 11.73
CA ALA A 137 -4.44 -4.71 11.24
C ALA A 137 -5.78 -5.44 11.22
N LEU A 138 -6.84 -4.69 11.43
CA LEU A 138 -8.22 -5.16 11.30
C LEU A 138 -8.76 -4.72 9.93
N LEU A 139 -9.27 -5.65 9.14
CA LEU A 139 -10.07 -5.33 7.95
C LEU A 139 -11.53 -5.18 8.37
N VAL A 140 -12.17 -4.08 7.97
CA VAL A 140 -13.56 -3.75 8.30
C VAL A 140 -14.33 -3.43 7.02
N ASP A 141 -15.50 -4.05 6.86
CA ASP A 141 -16.44 -3.72 5.80
C ASP A 141 -17.31 -2.51 6.19
N VAL A 142 -17.29 -1.48 5.34
CA VAL A 142 -18.10 -0.27 5.49
C VAL A 142 -19.47 -0.46 4.80
N PRO A 143 -20.59 0.00 5.36
CA PRO A 143 -21.89 0.02 4.68
C PRO A 143 -21.79 0.65 3.28
N ARG A 144 -22.36 -0.02 2.28
CA ARG A 144 -22.13 0.31 0.85
C ARG A 144 -22.89 1.54 0.36
N ASP A 145 -23.76 2.13 1.17
CA ASP A 145 -24.63 3.24 0.82
C ASP A 145 -24.19 4.59 1.43
N LYS A 146 -23.05 4.64 2.14
CA LYS A 146 -22.64 5.82 2.92
C LYS A 146 -21.15 6.12 2.84
N ASN A 147 -20.82 7.42 2.94
CA ASN A 147 -19.49 7.88 3.34
C ASN A 147 -19.22 7.55 4.82
N ILE A 148 -17.94 7.54 5.22
CA ILE A 148 -17.53 7.19 6.58
C ILE A 148 -17.68 8.43 7.48
N SER A 149 -18.91 8.65 7.97
CA SER A 149 -19.27 9.67 8.96
C SER A 149 -19.07 9.19 10.40
N ALA A 150 -19.36 10.05 11.39
CA ALA A 150 -19.32 9.66 12.80
C ALA A 150 -20.33 8.55 13.13
N GLU A 151 -21.52 8.60 12.52
CA GLU A 151 -22.56 7.56 12.67
C GLU A 151 -22.06 6.21 12.17
N VAL A 152 -21.44 6.19 10.98
CA VAL A 152 -20.86 4.97 10.41
C VAL A 152 -19.74 4.46 11.29
N MET A 153 -18.78 5.29 11.69
CA MET A 153 -17.68 4.86 12.56
C MET A 153 -18.18 4.24 13.88
N LYS A 154 -19.23 4.81 14.47
CA LYS A 154 -19.86 4.27 15.68
C LYS A 154 -20.49 2.89 15.45
N SER A 155 -21.12 2.68 14.29
CA SER A 155 -21.81 1.42 13.96
C SER A 155 -20.87 0.28 13.57
N LEU A 156 -19.60 0.57 13.25
CA LEU A 156 -18.59 -0.45 12.98
C LEU A 156 -18.12 -1.21 14.23
N HIS A 157 -18.43 -0.71 15.44
CA HIS A 157 -18.11 -1.35 16.72
C HIS A 157 -16.64 -1.82 16.83
N ILE A 158 -15.69 -1.03 16.32
CA ILE A 158 -14.26 -1.37 16.34
C ILE A 158 -13.77 -1.46 17.80
N PRO A 159 -13.18 -2.60 18.23
CA PRO A 159 -12.69 -2.75 19.59
C PRO A 159 -11.57 -1.76 19.95
N ARG A 160 -11.49 -1.38 21.24
CA ARG A 160 -10.34 -0.64 21.77
C ARG A 160 -9.05 -1.47 21.66
N GLY A 161 -7.91 -0.80 21.59
CA GLY A 161 -6.60 -1.40 21.39
C GLY A 161 -6.21 -1.70 19.93
N ILE A 162 -7.15 -1.60 18.99
CA ILE A 162 -6.85 -1.74 17.56
C ILE A 162 -6.12 -0.49 17.06
N ARG A 163 -4.89 -0.70 16.58
CA ARG A 163 -3.98 0.35 16.14
C ARG A 163 -4.08 0.66 14.64
N ARG A 164 -4.54 -0.30 13.83
CA ARG A 164 -4.55 -0.21 12.36
C ARG A 164 -5.84 -0.79 11.83
N VAL A 165 -6.51 -0.05 10.96
CA VAL A 165 -7.76 -0.50 10.35
C VAL A 165 -7.71 -0.24 8.86
N LEU A 166 -8.07 -1.25 8.08
CA LEU A 166 -8.26 -1.19 6.63
C LEU A 166 -9.77 -1.20 6.40
N PHE A 167 -10.31 -0.20 5.71
CA PHE A 167 -11.74 -0.06 5.45
C PHE A 167 -12.01 -0.46 4.01
N LYS A 168 -12.71 -1.58 3.83
CA LYS A 168 -13.21 -2.01 2.53
C LYS A 168 -14.55 -1.34 2.29
N THR A 169 -14.66 -0.62 1.17
CA THR A 169 -15.82 0.21 0.87
C THR A 169 -16.47 -0.23 -0.46
N LEU A 170 -17.50 0.51 -0.89
CA LEU A 170 -18.08 0.34 -2.21
C LEU A 170 -17.07 0.62 -3.34
N ASN A 171 -15.96 1.31 -3.08
CA ASN A 171 -14.93 1.60 -4.10
C ASN A 171 -14.33 0.31 -4.68
N THR A 172 -14.04 -0.67 -3.82
CA THR A 172 -13.56 -2.00 -4.24
C THR A 172 -14.59 -2.71 -5.12
N ASP A 173 -15.86 -2.71 -4.71
CA ASP A 173 -16.94 -3.38 -5.45
C ASP A 173 -17.17 -2.74 -6.83
N ARG A 174 -17.06 -1.40 -6.90
CA ARG A 174 -17.12 -0.61 -8.14
C ARG A 174 -15.86 -0.70 -8.99
N ARG A 175 -14.80 -1.35 -8.48
CA ARG A 175 -13.49 -1.49 -9.12
C ARG A 175 -12.91 -0.15 -9.56
N LEU A 176 -13.04 0.90 -8.74
CA LEU A 176 -12.69 2.26 -9.16
C LEU A 176 -11.21 2.40 -9.54
N MET A 177 -10.31 1.70 -8.84
CA MET A 177 -8.87 1.67 -9.17
C MET A 177 -8.52 0.88 -10.44
N PHE A 178 -9.49 0.23 -11.08
CA PHE A 178 -9.34 -0.45 -12.38
C PHE A 178 -9.97 0.34 -13.52
N LYS A 179 -10.41 1.57 -13.27
CA LYS A 179 -10.94 2.48 -14.29
C LYS A 179 -9.91 3.56 -14.58
N LYS A 180 -9.84 3.97 -15.84
CA LYS A 180 -8.97 5.07 -16.30
C LYS A 180 -9.37 6.41 -15.70
N GLU A 181 -10.67 6.68 -15.67
CA GLU A 181 -11.22 7.96 -15.25
C GLU A 181 -11.33 8.05 -13.72
N PHE A 182 -10.95 9.21 -13.19
CA PHE A 182 -11.23 9.58 -11.81
C PHE A 182 -12.74 9.63 -11.54
N ASP A 183 -13.16 9.06 -10.41
CA ASP A 183 -14.56 9.03 -10.00
C ASP A 183 -14.70 9.76 -8.66
N SER A 184 -15.19 11.00 -8.69
CA SER A 184 -15.34 11.85 -7.49
C SER A 184 -16.44 11.38 -6.53
N SER A 185 -17.27 10.41 -6.93
CA SER A 185 -18.33 9.85 -6.07
C SER A 185 -17.85 8.65 -5.24
N PHE A 186 -16.54 8.50 -5.08
CA PHE A 186 -15.93 7.47 -4.24
C PHE A 186 -16.31 7.65 -2.77
N VAL A 187 -16.31 6.54 -2.04
CA VAL A 187 -16.53 6.51 -0.59
C VAL A 187 -15.24 6.93 0.12
N GLY A 188 -15.36 7.88 1.05
CA GLY A 188 -14.23 8.28 1.90
C GLY A 188 -14.70 8.75 3.27
N PHE A 189 -13.74 9.15 4.10
CA PHE A 189 -14.02 9.78 5.40
C PHE A 189 -14.56 11.20 5.25
N MET A 190 -15.62 11.46 6.00
CA MET A 190 -16.10 12.80 6.29
C MET A 190 -15.31 13.38 7.48
N VAL A 191 -15.32 14.69 7.66
CA VAL A 191 -14.64 15.38 8.76
C VAL A 191 -15.13 14.88 10.12
N ASP A 192 -16.43 14.66 10.28
CA ASP A 192 -17.03 14.18 11.52
C ASP A 192 -16.62 12.72 11.83
N GLY A 193 -16.52 11.87 10.81
CA GLY A 193 -16.01 10.50 10.92
C GLY A 193 -14.56 10.45 11.34
N ALA A 194 -13.72 11.32 10.76
CA ALA A 194 -12.31 11.43 11.15
C ALA A 194 -12.15 11.93 12.59
N LYS A 195 -12.93 12.92 13.02
CA LYS A 195 -12.97 13.39 14.41
C LYS A 195 -13.37 12.28 15.36
N TRP A 196 -14.46 11.57 15.04
CA TRP A 196 -14.94 10.48 15.86
C TRP A 196 -13.87 9.39 16.01
N LEU A 197 -13.20 9.01 14.92
CA LEU A 197 -12.11 8.04 14.92
C LEU A 197 -11.01 8.43 15.91
N VAL A 198 -10.51 9.67 15.81
CA VAL A 198 -9.41 10.17 16.67
C VAL A 198 -9.83 10.23 18.14
N GLU A 199 -11.05 10.65 18.42
CA GLU A 199 -11.53 10.89 19.78
C GLU A 199 -11.96 9.61 20.50
N ASN A 200 -12.43 8.60 19.75
CA ASN A 200 -13.13 7.45 20.33
C ASN A 200 -12.42 6.11 20.10
N THR A 201 -11.26 6.09 19.42
CA THR A 201 -10.50 4.85 19.14
C THR A 201 -9.01 4.96 19.50
N ASP A 202 -8.29 3.83 19.38
CA ASP A 202 -6.82 3.77 19.50
C ASP A 202 -6.12 3.71 18.12
N ILE A 203 -6.88 3.95 17.04
CA ILE A 203 -6.42 3.79 15.66
C ILE A 203 -5.38 4.86 15.34
N LYS A 204 -4.28 4.43 14.70
CA LYS A 204 -3.14 5.24 14.24
C LYS A 204 -2.85 5.05 12.74
N LEU A 205 -3.39 4.03 12.11
CA LEU A 205 -3.29 3.82 10.67
C LEU A 205 -4.67 3.53 10.11
N VAL A 206 -5.00 4.24 9.04
CA VAL A 206 -6.27 4.13 8.32
C VAL A 206 -5.96 3.81 6.86
N GLY A 207 -6.31 2.61 6.42
CA GLY A 207 -6.16 2.18 5.02
C GLY A 207 -7.49 2.22 4.28
N LEU A 208 -7.54 2.89 3.13
CA LEU A 208 -8.73 3.02 2.28
C LEU A 208 -8.46 2.53 0.86
N ASP A 209 -9.53 2.21 0.14
CA ASP A 209 -9.49 1.47 -1.13
C ASP A 209 -9.69 2.33 -2.39
N TYR A 210 -9.34 3.62 -2.32
CA TYR A 210 -9.28 4.54 -3.46
C TYR A 210 -8.23 5.64 -3.23
N LEU A 211 -8.00 6.50 -4.23
CA LEU A 211 -6.93 7.50 -4.30
C LEU A 211 -6.86 8.51 -3.13
N SER A 212 -7.90 8.63 -2.33
CA SER A 212 -7.96 9.52 -1.17
C SER A 212 -8.63 8.82 -0.01
N PHE A 213 -8.12 9.08 1.19
CA PHE A 213 -8.76 8.64 2.42
C PHE A 213 -10.07 9.42 2.71
N ALA A 214 -10.16 10.67 2.26
CA ALA A 214 -11.29 11.52 2.55
C ALA A 214 -12.24 11.64 1.36
N ALA A 215 -13.55 11.73 1.63
CA ALA A 215 -14.56 11.92 0.60
C ALA A 215 -14.31 13.23 -0.16
N TYR A 216 -14.57 13.24 -1.47
CA TYR A 216 -14.15 14.31 -2.38
C TYR A 216 -14.47 15.73 -1.89
N ASP A 217 -15.73 15.99 -1.53
CA ASP A 217 -16.20 17.33 -1.14
C ASP A 217 -15.54 17.86 0.15
N GLU A 218 -15.10 16.97 1.05
CA GLU A 218 -14.49 17.33 2.33
C GLU A 218 -12.99 17.02 2.39
N ALA A 219 -12.39 16.54 1.29
CA ALA A 219 -11.05 15.99 1.30
C ALA A 219 -10.01 16.93 1.93
N PRO A 220 -9.94 18.23 1.59
CA PRO A 220 -8.96 19.11 2.21
C PRO A 220 -9.16 19.30 3.72
N ALA A 221 -10.41 19.38 4.19
CA ALA A 221 -10.69 19.60 5.61
C ALA A 221 -10.39 18.35 6.43
N THR A 222 -10.76 17.17 5.92
CA THR A 222 -10.55 15.89 6.59
C THR A 222 -9.06 15.53 6.67
N HIS A 223 -8.29 15.71 5.59
CA HIS A 223 -6.84 15.48 5.62
C HIS A 223 -6.14 16.45 6.57
N ARG A 224 -6.47 17.75 6.51
CA ARG A 224 -5.89 18.73 7.45
C ARG A 224 -6.09 18.27 8.88
N PHE A 225 -7.29 17.85 9.26
CA PHE A 225 -7.59 17.38 10.62
C PHE A 225 -6.74 16.16 11.04
N ILE A 226 -6.65 15.13 10.20
CA ILE A 226 -5.90 13.91 10.53
C ILE A 226 -4.38 14.15 10.58
N LEU A 227 -3.87 14.91 9.61
CA LEU A 227 -2.43 15.14 9.44
C LEU A 227 -1.87 16.20 10.40
N GLU A 228 -2.68 17.16 10.86
CA GLU A 228 -2.23 18.28 11.71
C GLU A 228 -1.53 17.79 12.98
N ARG A 229 -2.08 16.73 13.57
CA ARG A 229 -1.60 16.21 14.86
C ARG A 229 -0.70 14.99 14.74
N ARG A 230 -0.39 14.54 13.50
CA ARG A 230 0.31 13.27 13.22
C ARG A 230 -0.32 12.09 13.96
N VAL A 231 -1.64 12.17 14.16
CA VAL A 231 -2.38 11.22 14.99
C VAL A 231 -2.60 9.92 14.25
N SER A 232 -2.78 10.01 12.93
CA SER A 232 -2.97 8.86 12.07
C SER A 232 -2.23 9.02 10.75
N ILE A 233 -1.82 7.88 10.18
CA ILE A 233 -1.29 7.76 8.83
C ILE A 233 -2.40 7.22 7.93
N SER A 234 -2.68 7.90 6.81
CA SER A 234 -3.54 7.38 5.74
C SER A 234 -2.71 6.58 4.74
N ILE A 235 -3.28 5.47 4.26
CA ILE A 235 -2.72 4.67 3.18
C ILE A 235 -3.82 4.30 2.17
N THR A 236 -3.51 4.41 0.88
CA THR A 236 -4.35 3.87 -0.21
C THR A 236 -3.90 2.44 -0.50
N ILE A 237 -4.83 1.49 -0.56
CA ILE A 237 -4.55 0.05 -0.72
C ILE A 237 -5.58 -0.65 -1.59
N ARG A 238 -5.20 -1.80 -2.15
CA ARG A 238 -6.07 -2.67 -2.94
C ARG A 238 -6.68 -3.76 -2.06
N LEU A 239 -8.00 -3.78 -1.92
CA LEU A 239 -8.71 -4.77 -1.11
C LEU A 239 -9.56 -5.76 -1.93
N SER A 240 -9.40 -5.80 -3.26
CA SER A 240 -10.18 -6.69 -4.13
C SER A 240 -9.80 -8.17 -4.04
N THR A 241 -8.66 -8.50 -3.42
CA THR A 241 -8.13 -9.88 -3.28
C THR A 241 -8.42 -10.49 -1.90
N ILE A 242 -8.97 -9.70 -0.97
CA ILE A 242 -9.35 -10.12 0.39
C ILE A 242 -10.86 -10.04 0.55
#